data_AF-A0A8D7B4H1-F1
#
_entry.id   AF-A0A8D7B4H1-F1
#
_cell.length_a   1.000
_cell.length_b   1.000
_cell.length_c   1.000
_cell.angle_alpha   90.00
_cell.angle_beta   90.00
_cell.angle_gamma   90.00
#
_symmetry.space_group_name_H-M   'P 1'
#
loop_
_entity.id
_entity.type
_entity.pdbx_description
1 polymer ?
#
loop_
_entity_poly.entity_id
_entity_poly.type
_entity_poly.pdbx_seq_one_letter_code
_entity_poly.pdbx_strand_id
1 'polypeptide(L)'
;MAKESSSVPSTPLLKAELDIVIPTIRNLDFLEMWRPFFQPYHLVIVQDGDPSKPIKVPEGFDYELYNRNDINRILGPKASCISFKDSTCRCFGYMISKKKYIYTIDDDCFVICDHLGLGVETGLPYIWHSKASNPFVNLKKENNGIFWQEELIPFFQTAVLPKECTTVQKCYIEQSKQVRDKLSKTDPYFTKLADTMVTWIEAWDDLNPPNASSKLPDGQAKAK
;
A
#
# COMPACT_ATOMS: atom_id res chain seq x y z
N MET A 1 -15.59 40.70 22.32
CA MET A 1 -15.87 39.26 22.49
C MET A 1 -16.31 38.73 21.14
N ALA A 2 -15.41 38.07 20.41
CA ALA A 2 -15.77 37.42 19.14
C ALA A 2 -16.58 36.16 19.48
N LYS A 3 -17.74 36.00 18.85
CA LYS A 3 -18.55 34.79 18.96
C LYS A 3 -17.77 33.63 18.37
N GLU A 4 -17.50 32.60 19.18
CA GLU A 4 -17.10 31.29 18.69
C GLU A 4 -18.16 30.80 17.71
N SER A 5 -17.77 30.65 16.44
CA SER A 5 -18.59 29.94 15.46
C SER A 5 -18.54 28.47 15.84
N SER A 6 -19.65 27.94 16.36
CA SER A 6 -19.83 26.50 16.52
C SER A 6 -19.74 25.86 15.13
N SER A 7 -18.62 25.20 14.83
CA SER A 7 -18.48 24.39 13.62
C SER A 7 -19.43 23.20 13.75
N VAL A 8 -20.44 23.16 12.89
CA VAL A 8 -21.25 21.96 12.69
C VAL A 8 -20.27 20.84 12.30
N PRO A 9 -20.26 19.66 12.96
CA PRO A 9 -19.42 18.56 12.54
C PRO A 9 -19.82 18.19 11.11
N SER A 10 -18.97 18.55 10.14
CA SER A 10 -19.18 18.12 8.76
C SER A 10 -19.10 16.60 8.78
N THR A 11 -20.11 15.93 8.21
CA THR A 11 -20.04 14.48 8.04
C THR A 11 -18.79 14.18 7.21
N PRO A 12 -17.87 13.33 7.70
CA PRO A 12 -16.66 13.00 6.96
C PRO A 12 -17.02 12.43 5.59
N LEU A 13 -16.51 13.07 4.53
CA LEU A 13 -16.78 12.67 3.15
C LEU A 13 -16.28 11.24 2.93
N LEU A 14 -17.00 10.42 2.18
CA LEU A 14 -16.58 9.05 1.81
C LEU A 14 -16.36 8.10 3.00
N LYS A 15 -16.82 8.40 4.22
CA LYS A 15 -16.62 7.54 5.41
C LYS A 15 -16.93 6.06 5.17
N ALA A 16 -18.01 5.76 4.46
CA ALA A 16 -18.42 4.39 4.19
C ALA A 16 -17.68 3.75 2.99
N GLU A 17 -16.99 4.56 2.18
CA GLU A 17 -16.43 4.22 0.87
C GLU A 17 -14.89 4.27 0.82
N LEU A 18 -14.21 4.70 1.89
CA LEU A 18 -12.76 4.88 1.96
C LEU A 18 -12.12 4.05 3.08
N ASP A 19 -11.08 3.29 2.74
CA ASP A 19 -10.12 2.74 3.72
C ASP A 19 -8.79 3.50 3.66
N ILE A 20 -8.12 3.60 4.81
CA ILE A 20 -6.76 4.14 4.90
C ILE A 20 -5.77 2.99 5.13
N VAL A 21 -4.85 2.76 4.20
CA VAL A 21 -3.85 1.68 4.26
C VAL A 21 -2.50 2.20 4.73
N ILE A 22 -2.00 1.67 5.84
CA ILE A 22 -0.76 2.10 6.50
C ILE A 22 0.20 0.91 6.62
N PRO A 23 1.32 0.86 5.88
CA PRO A 23 2.40 -0.07 6.20
C PRO A 23 3.20 0.43 7.40
N THR A 24 3.65 -0.48 8.26
CA THR A 24 4.45 -0.07 9.42
C THR A 24 5.37 -1.17 9.94
N ILE A 25 6.45 -0.75 10.59
CA ILE A 25 7.37 -1.61 11.36
C ILE A 25 7.46 -1.19 12.84
N ARG A 26 6.63 -0.23 13.28
CA ARG A 26 6.73 0.45 14.59
C ARG A 26 5.34 0.88 15.10
N ASN A 27 5.29 1.37 16.34
CA ASN A 27 4.05 1.91 16.90
C ASN A 27 3.54 3.11 16.08
N LEU A 28 2.23 3.25 16.00
CA LEU A 28 1.57 4.27 15.17
C LEU A 28 1.24 5.55 15.95
N ASP A 29 2.18 6.04 16.76
CA ASP A 29 2.00 7.26 17.55
C ASP A 29 1.73 8.50 16.65
N PHE A 30 2.19 8.47 15.40
CA PHE A 30 1.92 9.51 14.39
C PHE A 30 0.42 9.74 14.15
N LEU A 31 -0.42 8.73 14.39
CA LEU A 31 -1.87 8.84 14.24
C LEU A 31 -2.49 9.88 15.19
N GLU A 32 -1.85 10.21 16.31
CA GLU A 32 -2.35 11.29 17.19
C GLU A 32 -2.35 12.64 16.48
N MET A 33 -1.28 12.93 15.72
CA MET A 33 -1.19 14.13 14.90
C MET A 33 -2.20 14.12 13.74
N TRP A 34 -2.48 12.94 13.19
CA TRP A 34 -3.44 12.76 12.11
C TRP A 34 -4.89 12.51 12.58
N ARG A 35 -5.14 12.46 13.90
CA ARG A 35 -6.43 12.06 14.47
C ARG A 35 -7.62 12.85 13.93
N PRO A 36 -7.56 14.19 13.78
CA PRO A 36 -8.68 14.95 13.21
C PRO A 36 -9.07 14.53 11.79
N PHE A 37 -8.14 13.94 11.04
CA PHE A 37 -8.31 13.53 9.66
C PHE A 37 -8.70 12.06 9.53
N PHE A 38 -8.07 11.18 10.32
CA PHE A 38 -8.16 9.74 10.09
C PHE A 38 -9.09 9.00 11.03
N GLN A 39 -9.35 9.52 12.23
CA GLN A 39 -10.21 8.85 13.21
C GLN A 39 -11.60 8.48 12.67
N PRO A 40 -12.23 9.27 11.77
CA PRO A 40 -13.55 8.90 11.28
C PRO A 40 -13.56 7.73 10.27
N TYR A 41 -12.41 7.30 9.75
CA TYR A 41 -12.26 6.28 8.71
C TYR A 41 -11.73 4.97 9.28
N HIS A 42 -11.96 3.88 8.57
CA HIS A 42 -11.40 2.57 8.89
C HIS A 42 -9.95 2.47 8.40
N LEU A 43 -9.07 1.93 9.24
CA LEU A 43 -7.64 1.76 8.93
C LEU A 43 -7.33 0.28 8.63
N VAL A 44 -6.59 0.04 7.56
CA VAL A 44 -5.98 -1.26 7.25
C VAL A 44 -4.48 -1.15 7.49
N ILE A 45 -4.02 -1.69 8.61
CA ILE A 45 -2.63 -1.61 9.03
C ILE A 45 -1.92 -2.89 8.60
N VAL A 46 -0.84 -2.74 7.83
CA VAL A 46 0.00 -3.87 7.42
C VAL A 46 1.32 -3.78 8.16
N GLN A 47 1.49 -4.63 9.17
CA GLN A 47 2.74 -4.79 9.89
C GLN A 47 3.73 -5.60 9.05
N ASP A 48 4.87 -4.98 8.77
CA ASP A 48 6.03 -5.61 8.15
C ASP A 48 7.10 -5.94 9.19
N GLY A 49 8.07 -6.77 8.81
CA GLY A 49 9.14 -7.22 9.68
C GLY A 49 8.75 -8.39 10.60
N ASP A 50 9.15 -8.34 11.86
CA ASP A 50 8.99 -9.45 12.81
C ASP A 50 7.55 -9.51 13.35
N PRO A 51 6.74 -10.53 13.00
CA PRO A 51 5.34 -10.61 13.42
C PRO A 51 5.17 -10.91 14.92
N SER A 52 6.24 -11.26 15.64
CA SER A 52 6.20 -11.47 17.09
C SER A 52 6.26 -10.16 17.88
N LYS A 53 6.68 -9.06 17.23
CA LYS A 53 6.75 -7.74 17.86
C LYS A 53 5.37 -7.07 17.76
N PRO A 54 4.71 -6.78 18.90
CA PRO A 54 3.42 -6.10 18.85
C PRO A 54 3.59 -4.65 18.40
N ILE A 55 2.66 -4.19 17.58
CA ILE A 55 2.52 -2.79 17.16
C ILE A 55 1.40 -2.16 17.99
N LYS A 56 1.68 -1.03 18.64
CA LYS A 56 0.67 -0.26 19.36
C LYS A 56 0.01 0.73 18.41
N VAL A 57 -1.32 0.76 18.45
CA VAL A 57 -2.16 1.75 17.76
C VAL A 57 -2.84 2.58 18.85
N PRO A 58 -2.87 3.92 18.76
CA PRO A 58 -3.58 4.74 19.73
C PRO A 58 -5.06 4.37 19.85
N GLU A 59 -5.64 4.56 21.03
CA GLU A 59 -7.04 4.21 21.28
C GLU A 59 -8.01 5.07 20.43
N GLY A 60 -9.19 4.51 20.14
CA GLY A 60 -10.28 5.21 19.47
C GLY A 60 -10.20 5.26 17.95
N PHE A 61 -9.30 4.50 17.31
CA PHE A 61 -9.32 4.23 15.87
C PHE A 61 -10.03 2.91 15.57
N ASP A 62 -10.77 2.87 14.47
CA ASP A 62 -11.34 1.64 13.90
C ASP A 62 -10.32 1.04 12.92
N TYR A 63 -9.80 -0.15 13.21
CA TYR A 63 -8.74 -0.74 12.39
C TYR A 63 -8.72 -2.26 12.38
N GLU A 64 -8.15 -2.79 11.30
CA GLU A 64 -7.66 -4.16 11.19
C GLU A 64 -6.13 -4.15 11.05
N LEU A 65 -5.44 -5.02 11.79
CA LEU A 65 -3.99 -5.18 11.71
C LEU A 65 -3.63 -6.57 11.17
N TYR A 66 -2.83 -6.58 10.12
CA TYR A 66 -2.34 -7.78 9.46
C TYR A 66 -0.82 -7.83 9.52
N ASN A 67 -0.25 -8.97 9.91
CA ASN A 67 1.19 -9.22 9.85
C ASN A 67 1.51 -10.36 8.87
N ARG A 68 2.79 -10.73 8.76
CA ARG A 68 3.23 -11.78 7.83
C ARG A 68 2.55 -13.14 8.03
N ASN A 69 2.17 -13.50 9.26
CA ASN A 69 1.45 -14.74 9.52
C ASN A 69 0.04 -14.70 8.95
N ASP A 70 -0.64 -13.55 9.05
CA ASP A 70 -1.97 -13.36 8.47
C ASP A 70 -1.92 -13.40 6.94
N ILE A 71 -0.94 -12.73 6.33
CA ILE A 71 -0.71 -12.76 4.88
C ILE A 71 -0.49 -14.20 4.39
N ASN A 72 0.39 -14.96 5.08
CA ASN A 72 0.66 -16.36 4.73
C ASN A 72 -0.58 -17.25 4.89
N ARG A 73 -1.39 -17.01 5.93
CA ARG A 73 -2.63 -17.75 6.18
C ARG A 73 -3.70 -17.45 5.14
N ILE A 74 -3.85 -16.19 4.75
CA ILE A 74 -4.90 -15.73 3.82
C ILE A 74 -4.57 -16.07 2.37
N LEU A 75 -3.31 -15.85 1.95
CA LEU A 75 -2.89 -16.06 0.56
C LEU A 75 -2.26 -17.43 0.29
N GLY A 76 -1.93 -18.19 1.34
CA GLY A 76 -1.28 -19.49 1.21
C GLY A 76 0.00 -19.41 0.38
N PRO A 77 0.21 -20.32 -0.60
CA PRO A 77 1.38 -20.28 -1.48
C PRO A 77 1.57 -18.97 -2.27
N LYS A 78 0.48 -18.23 -2.51
CA LYS A 78 0.50 -16.95 -3.25
C LYS A 78 1.02 -15.78 -2.41
N ALA A 79 1.23 -15.95 -1.10
CA ALA A 79 1.75 -14.92 -0.20
C ALA A 79 3.11 -14.34 -0.64
N SER A 80 3.86 -15.08 -1.45
CA SER A 80 5.11 -14.62 -2.05
C SER A 80 4.96 -13.38 -2.95
N CYS A 81 3.76 -13.08 -3.45
CA CYS A 81 3.50 -11.86 -4.21
C CYS A 81 3.40 -10.58 -3.37
N ILE A 82 3.33 -10.72 -2.04
CA ILE A 82 3.39 -9.59 -1.12
C ILE A 82 4.83 -9.43 -0.64
N SER A 83 5.41 -8.25 -0.87
CA SER A 83 6.77 -7.97 -0.45
C SER A 83 6.95 -8.03 1.06
N PHE A 84 8.21 -8.13 1.49
CA PHE A 84 8.61 -8.28 2.89
C PHE A 84 9.88 -7.50 3.17
N LYS A 85 9.91 -6.78 4.29
CA LYS A 85 10.97 -5.85 4.69
C LYS A 85 11.05 -4.60 3.82
N ASP A 86 9.91 -4.15 3.31
CA ASP A 86 9.74 -2.87 2.64
C ASP A 86 8.30 -2.36 2.73
N SER A 87 8.10 -1.08 2.39
CA SER A 87 6.81 -0.41 2.50
C SER A 87 5.80 -0.83 1.43
N THR A 88 6.19 -1.65 0.45
CA THR A 88 5.26 -2.20 -0.55
C THR A 88 4.42 -3.35 0.00
N CYS A 89 4.67 -3.82 1.22
CA CYS A 89 3.76 -4.71 1.96
C CYS A 89 2.32 -4.16 2.02
N ARG A 90 2.13 -2.82 1.96
CA ARG A 90 0.82 -2.15 1.84
C ARG A 90 -0.06 -2.69 0.72
N CYS A 91 0.55 -3.26 -0.32
CA CYS A 91 -0.17 -3.90 -1.42
C CYS A 91 -1.14 -4.99 -0.91
N PHE A 92 -0.82 -5.67 0.19
CA PHE A 92 -1.78 -6.57 0.83
C PHE A 92 -3.08 -5.85 1.23
N GLY A 93 -2.97 -4.66 1.84
CA GLY A 93 -4.11 -3.82 2.19
C GLY A 93 -4.98 -3.46 0.98
N TYR A 94 -4.37 -3.24 -0.19
CA TYR A 94 -5.10 -2.99 -1.43
C TYR A 94 -5.95 -4.19 -1.87
N MET A 95 -5.45 -5.40 -1.63
CA MET A 95 -6.10 -6.65 -2.04
C MET A 95 -7.31 -7.00 -1.17
N ILE A 96 -7.24 -6.67 0.13
CA ILE A 96 -8.28 -7.03 1.11
C ILE A 96 -9.37 -5.96 1.26
N SER A 97 -9.05 -4.69 1.02
CA SER A 97 -10.04 -3.61 1.12
C SER A 97 -11.18 -3.83 0.13
N LYS A 98 -12.41 -3.73 0.62
CA LYS A 98 -13.64 -3.79 -0.18
C LYS A 98 -14.26 -2.40 -0.41
N LYS A 99 -13.55 -1.36 0.00
CA LYS A 99 -13.98 0.02 -0.14
C LYS A 99 -13.73 0.50 -1.57
N LYS A 100 -14.49 1.51 -1.98
CA LYS A 100 -14.41 2.09 -3.32
C LYS A 100 -13.10 2.85 -3.52
N TYR A 101 -12.61 3.45 -2.46
CA TYR A 101 -11.40 4.24 -2.43
C TYR A 101 -10.44 3.70 -1.39
N ILE A 102 -9.16 3.82 -1.70
CA ILE A 102 -8.07 3.54 -0.78
C ILE A 102 -7.19 4.78 -0.77
N TYR A 103 -6.91 5.27 0.42
CA TYR A 103 -5.88 6.26 0.68
C TYR A 103 -4.71 5.56 1.38
N THR A 104 -3.48 5.78 0.96
CA THR A 104 -2.31 5.17 1.61
C THR A 104 -1.40 6.25 2.15
N ILE A 105 -0.76 6.01 3.29
CA ILE A 105 0.16 6.94 3.91
C ILE A 105 1.24 6.18 4.68
N ASP A 106 2.45 6.75 4.73
CA ASP A 106 3.57 6.19 5.48
C ASP A 106 3.46 6.55 6.96
N ASP A 107 3.97 5.66 7.82
CA ASP A 107 3.88 5.80 9.28
C ASP A 107 4.75 6.91 9.88
N ASP A 108 5.50 7.63 9.05
CA ASP A 108 6.37 8.75 9.40
C ASP A 108 5.99 10.07 8.68
N CYS A 109 4.81 10.13 8.09
CA CYS A 109 4.28 11.35 7.48
C CYS A 109 3.83 12.39 8.52
N PHE A 110 4.11 13.67 8.24
CA PHE A 110 3.77 14.81 9.09
C PHE A 110 2.61 15.63 8.53
N VAL A 111 1.84 16.27 9.42
CA VAL A 111 0.85 17.27 9.03
C VAL A 111 1.54 18.63 8.96
N ILE A 112 1.51 19.28 7.80
CA ILE A 112 2.25 20.55 7.54
C ILE A 112 1.32 21.79 7.63
N CYS A 113 -0.01 21.61 7.67
CA CYS A 113 -1.01 22.70 7.71
C CYS A 113 -2.17 22.43 8.68
N ASP A 114 -1.88 21.79 9.82
CA ASP A 114 -2.84 21.46 10.87
C ASP A 114 -3.60 22.68 11.41
N HIS A 115 -2.93 23.83 11.55
CA HIS A 115 -3.53 25.10 11.96
C HIS A 115 -4.61 25.61 11.00
N LEU A 116 -4.64 25.13 9.75
CA LEU A 116 -5.69 25.41 8.77
C LEU A 116 -6.74 24.29 8.70
N GLY A 117 -6.60 23.22 9.50
CA GLY A 117 -7.41 22.03 9.40
C GLY A 117 -7.19 21.25 8.11
N LEU A 118 -5.98 21.33 7.52
CA LEU A 118 -5.63 20.66 6.26
C LEU A 118 -4.48 19.67 6.46
N GLY A 119 -4.75 18.40 6.12
CA GLY A 119 -3.72 17.38 5.93
C GLY A 119 -3.16 17.51 4.53
N VAL A 120 -1.84 17.73 4.41
CA VAL A 120 -1.17 17.86 3.10
C VAL A 120 -0.20 16.71 2.94
N GLU A 121 -0.53 15.80 2.04
CA GLU A 121 0.44 14.86 1.48
C GLU A 121 1.07 15.52 0.24
N THR A 122 2.35 15.84 0.31
CA THR A 122 3.07 16.55 -0.76
C THR A 122 4.10 15.64 -1.40
N GLY A 123 3.98 15.46 -2.73
CA GLY A 123 4.96 14.76 -3.56
C GLY A 123 6.14 15.62 -4.02
N LEU A 124 6.25 16.89 -3.59
CA LEU A 124 7.36 17.79 -3.91
C LEU A 124 8.24 18.05 -2.66
N PRO A 125 9.57 18.10 -2.81
CA PRO A 125 10.47 17.95 -1.68
C PRO A 125 10.71 19.27 -0.94
N TYR A 126 9.97 19.51 0.15
CA TYR A 126 10.58 20.15 1.32
C TYR A 126 11.22 19.04 2.15
N ILE A 127 12.30 18.45 1.64
CA ILE A 127 12.97 17.32 2.31
C ILE A 127 13.80 17.86 3.47
N TRP A 128 13.22 17.85 4.66
CA TRP A 128 14.00 17.68 5.89
C TRP A 128 14.08 16.19 6.22
N HIS A 129 15.07 15.50 5.66
CA HIS A 129 15.27 14.07 5.90
C HIS A 129 16.13 13.86 7.16
N SER A 130 15.47 13.59 8.29
CA SER A 130 16.11 13.08 9.51
C SER A 130 16.63 11.67 9.21
N LYS A 131 17.85 11.56 8.63
CA LYS A 131 18.46 10.31 8.10
C LYS A 131 18.19 9.07 8.97
N ALA A 132 17.12 8.35 8.65
CA ALA A 132 16.81 7.06 9.27
C ALA A 132 17.62 5.91 8.64
N SER A 133 18.23 6.13 7.48
CA SER A 133 19.00 5.12 6.74
C SER A 133 20.33 5.66 6.20
N ASN A 134 21.26 4.76 5.87
CA ASN A 134 22.57 5.11 5.32
C ASN A 134 22.48 5.18 3.78
N PRO A 135 22.73 6.35 3.17
CA PRO A 135 22.56 6.54 1.73
C PRO A 135 23.50 5.66 0.89
N PHE A 136 24.70 5.36 1.38
CA PHE A 136 25.65 4.52 0.66
C PHE A 136 25.25 3.04 0.70
N VAL A 137 24.62 2.60 1.80
CA VAL A 137 24.07 1.24 1.89
C VAL A 137 22.90 1.08 0.91
N ASN A 138 22.02 2.08 0.81
CA ASN A 138 20.90 2.05 -0.12
C ASN A 138 21.40 2.10 -1.57
N LEU A 139 22.32 3.01 -1.89
CA LEU A 139 22.93 3.08 -3.23
C LEU A 139 23.57 1.74 -3.63
N LYS A 140 24.27 1.07 -2.70
CA LYS A 140 24.85 -0.24 -2.98
C LYS A 140 23.78 -1.31 -3.23
N LYS A 141 22.65 -1.28 -2.50
CA LYS A 141 21.53 -2.21 -2.70
C LYS A 141 20.81 -1.97 -4.02
N GLU A 142 20.64 -0.71 -4.40
CA GLU A 142 19.83 -0.26 -5.55
C GLU A 142 20.68 -0.02 -6.81
N ASN A 143 21.99 -0.25 -6.76
CA ASN A 143 22.94 0.08 -7.82
C ASN A 143 22.55 -0.52 -9.18
N ASN A 144 22.06 -1.75 -9.20
CA ASN A 144 21.61 -2.40 -10.43
C ASN A 144 20.47 -1.62 -11.11
N GLY A 145 19.62 -0.97 -10.30
CA GLY A 145 18.51 -0.14 -10.79
C GLY A 145 18.97 1.04 -11.65
N ILE A 146 20.18 1.55 -11.46
CA ILE A 146 20.75 2.61 -12.32
C ILE A 146 20.96 2.08 -13.74
N PHE A 147 21.50 0.87 -13.88
CA PHE A 147 21.72 0.25 -15.18
C PHE A 147 20.42 -0.27 -15.80
N TRP A 148 19.51 -0.82 -14.98
CA TRP A 148 18.22 -1.30 -15.46
C TRP A 148 17.36 -0.19 -16.06
N GLN A 149 17.51 1.05 -15.63
CA GLN A 149 16.76 2.19 -16.18
C GLN A 149 16.96 2.38 -17.68
N GLU A 150 18.14 2.05 -18.22
CA GLU A 150 18.41 2.12 -19.66
C GLU A 150 17.51 1.18 -20.48
N GLU A 151 17.06 0.06 -19.90
CA GLU A 151 16.12 -0.86 -20.54
C GLU A 151 14.66 -0.58 -20.10
N LEU A 152 14.45 -0.23 -18.83
CA LEU A 152 13.11 0.00 -18.25
C LEU A 152 12.43 1.25 -18.80
N ILE A 153 13.14 2.38 -18.90
CA ILE A 153 12.54 3.64 -19.35
C ILE A 153 12.03 3.51 -20.79
N PRO A 154 12.85 3.05 -21.78
CA PRO A 154 12.34 2.85 -23.14
C PRO A 154 11.24 1.81 -23.21
N PHE A 155 11.32 0.74 -22.39
CA PHE A 155 10.25 -0.26 -22.30
C PHE A 155 8.91 0.38 -21.93
N PHE A 156 8.85 1.18 -20.85
CA PHE A 156 7.59 1.80 -20.43
C PHE A 156 7.11 2.91 -21.38
N GLN A 157 8.03 3.64 -22.00
CA GLN A 157 7.68 4.67 -23.01
C GLN A 157 7.07 4.07 -24.29
N THR A 158 7.39 2.81 -24.60
CA THR A 158 6.94 2.13 -25.83
C THR A 158 5.92 1.02 -25.55
N ALA A 159 5.57 0.78 -24.29
CA ALA A 159 4.60 -0.23 -23.91
C ALA A 159 3.22 0.12 -24.49
N VAL A 160 2.69 -0.79 -25.31
CA VAL A 160 1.34 -0.71 -25.87
C VAL A 160 0.61 -1.98 -25.48
N LEU A 161 -0.59 -1.83 -24.92
CA LEU A 161 -1.46 -2.96 -24.60
C LEU A 161 -2.42 -3.21 -25.80
N PRO A 162 -2.70 -4.48 -26.13
CA PRO A 162 -3.69 -4.83 -27.15
C PRO A 162 -5.10 -4.33 -26.81
N LYS A 163 -5.93 -4.08 -27.83
CA LYS A 163 -7.28 -3.52 -27.66
C LYS A 163 -8.24 -4.49 -26.97
N GLU A 164 -7.95 -5.78 -27.02
CA GLU A 164 -8.68 -6.86 -26.36
C GLU A 164 -8.45 -6.93 -24.83
N CYS A 165 -7.40 -6.26 -24.33
CA CYS A 165 -7.16 -6.10 -22.90
C CYS A 165 -8.09 -5.03 -22.33
N THR A 166 -9.35 -5.41 -22.12
CA THR A 166 -10.43 -4.49 -21.69
C THR A 166 -10.69 -4.50 -20.18
N THR A 167 -9.91 -5.26 -19.41
CA THR A 167 -10.02 -5.33 -17.94
C THR A 167 -8.64 -5.15 -17.32
N VAL A 168 -8.60 -4.69 -16.07
CA VAL A 168 -7.34 -4.52 -15.32
C VAL A 168 -6.55 -5.84 -15.29
N GLN A 169 -7.21 -6.97 -15.05
CA GLN A 169 -6.58 -8.29 -15.06
C GLN A 169 -5.92 -8.61 -16.41
N LYS A 170 -6.63 -8.41 -17.52
CA LYS A 170 -6.08 -8.66 -18.85
C LYS A 170 -4.91 -7.73 -19.17
N CYS A 171 -5.01 -6.45 -18.80
CA CYS A 171 -3.92 -5.49 -18.96
C CYS A 171 -2.67 -5.90 -18.17
N TYR A 172 -2.85 -6.32 -16.92
CA TYR A 172 -1.74 -6.67 -16.04
C TYR A 172 -1.07 -8.00 -16.42
N ILE A 173 -1.87 -9.00 -16.83
CA ILE A 173 -1.36 -10.26 -17.39
C ILE A 173 -0.60 -10.00 -18.69
N GLU A 174 -1.09 -9.11 -19.55
CA GLU A 174 -0.37 -8.79 -20.78
C GLU A 174 0.93 -8.03 -20.50
N GLN A 175 0.90 -7.09 -19.55
CA GLN A 175 2.11 -6.41 -19.10
C GLN A 175 3.13 -7.40 -18.53
N SER A 176 2.71 -8.44 -17.78
CA SER A 176 3.64 -9.43 -17.23
C SER A 176 4.35 -10.24 -18.33
N LYS A 177 3.65 -10.57 -19.42
CA LYS A 177 4.28 -11.18 -20.61
C LYS A 177 5.31 -10.23 -21.23
N GLN A 178 4.94 -8.96 -21.43
CA GLN A 178 5.89 -7.98 -21.99
C GLN A 178 7.12 -7.78 -21.10
N VAL A 179 6.95 -7.75 -19.77
CA VAL A 179 8.07 -7.71 -18.81
C VAL A 179 8.96 -8.92 -18.97
N ARG A 180 8.39 -10.14 -19.04
CA ARG A 180 9.16 -11.36 -19.25
C ARG A 180 9.94 -11.30 -20.57
N ASP A 181 9.26 -11.01 -21.67
CA ASP A 181 9.86 -11.10 -23.00
C ASP A 181 10.95 -10.04 -23.21
N LYS A 182 10.73 -8.82 -22.70
CA LYS A 182 11.60 -7.67 -22.98
C LYS A 182 12.66 -7.43 -21.91
N LEU A 183 12.38 -7.75 -20.64
CA LEU A 183 13.25 -7.38 -19.52
C LEU A 183 13.96 -8.58 -18.85
N SER A 184 13.53 -9.83 -19.08
CA SER A 184 14.22 -10.99 -18.50
C SER A 184 15.67 -11.15 -18.96
N LYS A 185 16.05 -10.58 -20.10
CA LYS A 185 17.45 -10.53 -20.57
C LYS A 185 18.33 -9.59 -19.72
N THR A 186 17.72 -8.61 -19.05
CA THR A 186 18.42 -7.57 -18.29
C THR A 186 18.85 -8.09 -16.93
N ASP A 187 17.96 -8.83 -16.25
CA ASP A 187 18.25 -9.48 -14.98
C ASP A 187 17.22 -10.60 -14.69
N PRO A 188 17.63 -11.74 -14.09
CA PRO A 188 16.71 -12.80 -13.66
C PRO A 188 15.57 -12.32 -12.75
N TYR A 189 15.76 -11.20 -12.04
CA TYR A 189 14.73 -10.52 -11.27
C TYR A 189 13.46 -10.28 -12.09
N PHE A 190 13.56 -9.88 -13.36
CA PHE A 190 12.39 -9.55 -14.17
C PHE A 190 11.58 -10.78 -14.58
N THR A 191 12.21 -11.95 -14.71
CA THR A 191 11.49 -13.22 -14.86
C THR A 191 10.64 -13.50 -13.64
N LYS A 192 11.26 -13.38 -12.44
CA LYS A 192 10.54 -13.57 -11.18
C LYS A 192 9.45 -12.52 -10.99
N LEU A 193 9.69 -11.27 -11.37
CA LEU A 193 8.69 -10.21 -11.34
C LEU A 193 7.48 -10.59 -12.21
N ALA A 194 7.70 -11.02 -13.44
CA ALA A 194 6.62 -11.45 -14.33
C ALA A 194 5.81 -12.63 -13.77
N ASP A 195 6.47 -13.64 -13.18
CA ASP A 195 5.78 -14.75 -12.49
C ASP A 195 4.94 -14.23 -11.31
N THR A 196 5.51 -13.29 -10.55
CA THR A 196 4.87 -12.70 -9.37
C THR A 196 3.68 -11.83 -9.75
N MET A 197 3.73 -11.11 -10.88
CA MET A 197 2.61 -10.34 -11.41
C MET A 197 1.40 -11.23 -11.75
N VAL A 198 1.65 -12.43 -12.30
CA VAL A 198 0.57 -13.41 -12.54
C VAL A 198 0.00 -13.90 -11.21
N THR A 199 0.88 -14.28 -10.27
CA THR A 199 0.50 -14.74 -8.93
C THR A 199 -0.35 -13.70 -8.19
N TRP A 200 -0.01 -12.42 -8.35
CA TRP A 200 -0.77 -11.31 -7.79
C TRP A 200 -2.22 -11.26 -8.30
N ILE A 201 -2.43 -11.41 -9.61
CA ILE A 201 -3.78 -11.40 -10.20
C ILE A 201 -4.56 -12.63 -9.79
N GLU A 202 -3.93 -13.79 -9.73
CA GLU A 202 -4.56 -15.01 -9.22
C GLU A 202 -4.95 -14.88 -7.75
N ALA A 203 -4.16 -14.17 -6.93
CA ALA A 203 -4.52 -13.88 -5.54
C ALA A 203 -5.66 -12.86 -5.45
N TRP A 204 -5.63 -11.85 -6.32
CA TRP A 204 -6.67 -10.84 -6.40
C TRP A 204 -8.02 -11.46 -6.77
N ASP A 205 -8.09 -12.29 -7.81
CA ASP A 205 -9.34 -12.90 -8.29
C ASP A 205 -9.94 -13.88 -7.27
N ASP A 206 -9.09 -14.62 -6.54
CA ASP A 206 -9.54 -15.49 -5.43
C ASP A 206 -10.21 -14.69 -4.30
N LEU A 207 -9.65 -13.53 -3.96
CA LEU A 207 -10.16 -12.67 -2.88
C LEU A 207 -11.27 -11.73 -3.33
N ASN A 208 -11.38 -11.46 -4.62
CA ASN A 208 -12.32 -10.50 -5.22
C ASN A 208 -13.08 -11.11 -6.40
N PRO A 209 -13.82 -12.23 -6.20
CA PRO A 209 -14.53 -12.84 -7.31
C PRO A 209 -15.67 -11.92 -7.77
N PRO A 210 -16.05 -11.93 -9.07
CA PRO A 210 -16.96 -10.96 -9.68
C PRO A 210 -18.34 -10.82 -9.01
N ASN A 211 -18.76 -11.83 -8.23
CA ASN A 211 -20.06 -11.90 -7.57
C ASN A 211 -19.96 -12.03 -6.03
N ALA A 212 -18.79 -11.79 -5.42
CA ALA A 212 -18.69 -11.83 -3.95
C ALA A 212 -19.47 -10.69 -3.30
N SER A 213 -20.35 -11.02 -2.35
CA SER A 213 -20.80 -10.04 -1.36
C SER A 213 -19.58 -9.55 -0.57
N SER A 214 -19.57 -8.28 -0.17
CA SER A 214 -18.46 -7.58 0.50
C SER A 214 -18.03 -8.12 1.88
N LYS A 215 -18.34 -9.37 2.21
CA LYS A 215 -17.86 -10.03 3.42
C LYS A 215 -16.45 -10.56 3.15
N LEU A 216 -15.51 -10.12 3.98
CA LEU A 216 -14.16 -10.68 4.05
C LEU A 216 -14.26 -12.22 4.15
N PRO A 217 -13.43 -12.99 3.44
CA PRO A 217 -13.22 -14.39 3.80
C PRO A 217 -12.86 -14.45 5.28
N ASP A 218 -13.53 -15.31 6.04
CA ASP A 218 -13.33 -15.49 7.48
C ASP A 218 -11.88 -15.86 7.77
N GLY A 219 -11.08 -14.82 7.97
CA GLY A 219 -9.68 -14.88 8.32
C GLY A 219 -9.38 -13.82 9.35
N GLN A 220 -10.31 -13.64 10.30
CA GLN A 220 -10.35 -12.64 11.38
C GLN A 220 -9.00 -11.94 11.54
N ALA A 221 -8.93 -10.70 11.05
CA ALA A 221 -7.92 -9.76 11.51
C ALA A 221 -7.98 -9.72 13.03
N LYS A 222 -6.84 -9.50 13.69
CA LYS A 222 -6.84 -9.29 15.14
C LYS A 222 -7.56 -7.96 15.41
N ALA A 223 -8.84 -8.05 15.72
CA ALA A 223 -9.61 -6.95 16.27
C ALA A 223 -9.53 -7.02 17.80
N LYS A 224 -8.93 -5.98 18.40
CA LYS A 224 -8.62 -5.77 19.82
C LYS A 224 -7.43 -6.56 20.37
#